data_AF-A0A084SZ18-F1
#
_entry.id   AF-A0A084SZ18-F1
#
_cell.length_a   1.000
_cell.length_b   1.000
_cell.length_c   1.000
_cell.angle_alpha   90.00
_cell.angle_beta   90.00
_cell.angle_gamma   90.00
#
_symmetry.space_group_name_H-M   'P 1'
#
loop_
_entity.id
_entity.type
_entity.pdbx_description
1 polymer ?
#
loop_
_entity_poly.entity_id
_entity_poly.type
_entity_poly.pdbx_seq_one_letter_code
_entity_poly.pdbx_strand_id
1 'polypeptide(L)'
;METRPETVQPVPLPRLFKVAVAPVQAFFKLEASGGILLALCAVVAMLWANSPWADTYTALFDAPLAVGSGSPLFHFTFREFINDGLMTIFFFLVGMEIKRELAAGELRTLSKALLPLIAAVGGMVVPAALYAALNAGTPALKGWAIPMATDIAFAIGCLTLLKGRVSHGLVVFLT
;
A
#
# COMPACT_ATOMS: atom_id res chain seq x y z
N MET A 1 49.44 14.57 18.40
CA MET A 1 48.73 13.62 19.26
C MET A 1 47.30 13.54 18.76
N GLU A 2 46.99 12.54 17.93
CA GLU A 2 45.70 12.42 17.25
C GLU A 2 44.92 11.28 17.91
N THR A 3 43.83 11.61 18.60
CA THR A 3 43.00 10.65 19.32
C THR A 3 42.09 9.93 18.33
N ARG A 4 42.38 8.64 18.11
CA ARG A 4 41.59 7.73 17.26
C ARG A 4 40.16 7.60 17.83
N PRO A 5 39.09 7.70 17.03
CA PRO A 5 37.73 7.55 17.54
C PRO A 5 37.50 6.11 18.03
N GLU A 6 37.01 5.96 19.26
CA GLU A 6 36.62 4.68 19.82
C GLU A 6 35.50 4.05 18.99
N THR A 7 35.78 2.88 18.42
CA THR A 7 34.77 2.06 17.75
C THR A 7 33.82 1.49 18.80
N VAL A 8 32.64 2.10 18.93
CA VAL A 8 31.56 1.60 19.79
C VAL A 8 31.19 0.18 19.36
N GLN A 9 31.57 -0.82 20.17
CA GLN A 9 31.18 -2.21 19.94
C GLN A 9 29.68 -2.37 20.23
N PRO A 10 28.88 -2.96 19.32
CA PRO A 10 27.45 -3.12 19.54
C PRO A 10 27.20 -4.06 20.73
N VAL A 11 26.38 -3.60 21.69
CA VAL A 11 25.97 -4.35 22.87
C VAL A 11 25.39 -5.71 22.43
N PRO A 12 25.89 -6.85 22.95
CA PRO A 12 25.44 -8.15 22.51
C PRO A 12 23.99 -8.41 22.95
N LEU A 13 23.06 -8.37 21.99
CA LEU A 13 21.65 -8.71 22.22
C LEU A 13 21.51 -10.14 22.80
N PRO A 14 20.65 -10.35 23.82
CA PRO A 14 20.43 -11.65 24.43
C PRO A 14 19.95 -12.68 23.39
N ARG A 15 20.46 -13.93 23.48
CA ARG A 15 20.22 -14.99 22.48
C ARG A 15 18.73 -15.25 22.22
N LEU A 16 17.88 -15.15 23.24
CA LEU A 16 16.43 -15.33 23.13
C LEU A 16 15.79 -14.28 22.21
N PHE A 17 16.24 -13.03 22.28
CA PHE A 17 15.75 -11.95 21.43
C PHE A 17 16.18 -12.16 19.98
N LYS A 18 17.42 -12.63 19.75
CA LYS A 18 17.88 -13.00 18.41
C LYS A 18 17.07 -14.14 17.79
N VAL A 19 16.71 -15.17 18.57
CA VAL A 19 15.91 -16.31 18.07
C VAL A 19 14.47 -15.91 17.77
N ALA A 20 13.86 -15.04 18.57
CA ALA A 20 12.50 -14.54 18.32
C ALA A 20 12.43 -13.57 17.12
N VAL A 21 13.46 -12.75 16.92
CA VAL A 21 13.49 -11.71 15.88
C VAL A 21 14.06 -12.21 14.56
N ALA A 22 14.90 -13.25 14.56
CA ALA A 22 15.44 -13.87 13.35
C ALA A 22 14.39 -14.27 12.30
N PRO A 23 13.29 -14.96 12.63
CA PRO A 23 12.26 -15.31 11.64
C PRO A 23 11.50 -14.08 11.12
N VAL A 24 11.29 -13.06 11.96
CA VAL A 24 10.66 -11.79 11.56
C VAL A 24 11.56 -11.03 10.60
N GLN A 25 12.87 -10.95 10.88
CA GLN A 25 13.84 -10.34 9.98
C GLN A 25 14.02 -11.13 8.69
N ALA A 26 14.00 -12.46 8.75
CA ALA A 26 14.03 -13.30 7.55
C ALA A 26 12.76 -13.12 6.71
N PHE A 27 11.61 -12.92 7.35
CA PHE A 27 10.36 -12.62 6.68
C PHE A 27 10.41 -11.27 5.97
N PHE A 28 10.84 -10.19 6.62
CA PHE A 28 11.01 -8.87 5.99
C PHE A 28 12.05 -8.82 4.87
N LYS A 29 12.93 -9.84 4.76
CA LYS A 29 13.89 -9.99 3.66
C LYS A 29 13.32 -10.70 2.42
N LEU A 30 12.11 -11.26 2.51
CA LEU A 30 11.45 -11.85 1.35
C LEU A 30 10.81 -10.73 0.52
N GLU A 31 11.10 -10.69 -0.79
CA GLU A 31 10.45 -9.76 -1.73
C GLU A 31 8.90 -9.85 -1.70
N ALA A 32 8.36 -11.02 -1.34
CA ALA A 32 6.92 -11.28 -1.23
C ALA A 32 6.30 -10.96 0.15
N SER A 33 7.09 -10.53 1.14
CA SER A 33 6.62 -10.41 2.52
C SER A 33 5.50 -9.39 2.68
N GLY A 34 5.56 -8.28 1.94
CA GLY A 34 4.55 -7.22 1.95
C GLY A 34 3.19 -7.73 1.46
N GLY A 35 3.18 -8.45 0.33
CA GLY A 35 1.94 -8.99 -0.23
C GLY A 35 1.30 -10.07 0.66
N ILE A 36 2.10 -10.96 1.25
CA ILE A 36 1.62 -11.98 2.19
C ILE A 36 1.02 -11.32 3.44
N LEU A 37 1.72 -10.32 3.99
CA LEU A 37 1.23 -9.60 5.17
C LEU A 37 -0.07 -8.87 4.88
N LEU A 38 -0.18 -8.20 3.72
CA LEU A 38 -1.41 -7.52 3.29
C LEU A 38 -2.57 -8.50 3.16
N ALA A 39 -2.35 -9.65 2.52
CA ALA A 39 -3.37 -10.71 2.40
C ALA A 39 -3.80 -11.24 3.78
N LEU A 40 -2.85 -11.47 4.69
CA LEU A 40 -3.15 -11.90 6.06
C LEU A 40 -4.00 -10.86 6.80
N CYS A 41 -3.63 -9.58 6.72
CA CYS A 41 -4.40 -8.49 7.32
C CYS A 41 -5.83 -8.42 6.77
N ALA A 42 -6.01 -8.60 5.46
CA ALA A 42 -7.33 -8.63 4.83
C ALA A 42 -8.19 -9.81 5.33
N VAL A 43 -7.60 -11.01 5.43
CA VAL A 43 -8.29 -12.19 5.97
C VAL A 43 -8.67 -11.98 7.44
N VAL A 44 -7.76 -11.46 8.26
CA VAL A 44 -8.04 -11.14 9.67
C VAL A 44 -9.17 -10.11 9.78
N ALA A 45 -9.14 -9.05 8.98
CA ALA A 45 -10.18 -8.03 8.96
C ALA A 45 -11.55 -8.61 8.55
N MET A 46 -11.59 -9.45 7.51
CA MET A 46 -12.83 -10.14 7.11
C MET A 46 -13.35 -11.05 8.21
N LEU A 47 -12.49 -11.87 8.83
CA LEU A 47 -12.89 -12.77 9.91
C LEU A 47 -13.42 -11.98 11.11
N TRP A 48 -12.75 -10.90 11.50
CA TRP A 48 -13.17 -10.07 12.63
C TRP A 48 -14.52 -9.39 12.34
N ALA A 49 -14.67 -8.77 11.17
CA ALA A 49 -15.90 -8.09 10.76
C ALA A 49 -17.12 -9.01 10.57
N ASN A 50 -16.90 -10.31 10.34
CA ASN A 50 -17.97 -11.31 10.19
C ASN A 50 -18.12 -12.23 11.42
N SER A 51 -17.40 -11.95 12.51
CA SER A 51 -17.44 -12.75 13.74
C SER A 51 -18.52 -12.27 14.72
N PRO A 52 -18.80 -13.01 15.81
CA PRO A 52 -19.65 -12.53 16.91
C PRO A 52 -19.13 -11.24 17.58
N TRP A 53 -17.88 -10.85 17.33
CA TRP A 53 -17.27 -9.61 17.83
C TRP A 53 -17.30 -8.48 16.80
N ALA A 54 -18.09 -8.57 15.74
CA ALA A 54 -18.21 -7.54 14.70
C ALA A 54 -18.52 -6.14 15.28
N ASP A 55 -19.30 -6.07 16.36
CA ASP A 55 -19.60 -4.81 17.04
C ASP A 55 -18.36 -4.11 17.60
N THR A 56 -17.33 -4.87 18.01
CA THR A 56 -16.06 -4.28 18.46
C THR A 56 -15.25 -3.70 17.30
N TYR A 57 -15.36 -4.30 16.11
CA TYR A 57 -14.73 -3.79 14.89
C TYR A 57 -15.38 -2.46 14.48
N THR A 58 -16.70 -2.41 14.38
CA THR A 58 -17.43 -1.17 14.02
C THR A 58 -17.23 -0.09 15.09
N ALA A 59 -17.35 -0.42 16.38
CA ALA A 59 -17.14 0.54 17.46
C ALA A 59 -15.73 1.14 17.47
N LEU A 60 -14.68 0.36 17.14
CA LEU A 60 -13.32 0.87 17.05
C LEU A 60 -13.14 1.83 15.87
N PHE A 61 -13.59 1.43 14.68
CA PHE A 61 -13.34 2.21 13.46
C PHE A 61 -14.28 3.41 13.31
N ASP A 62 -15.49 3.34 13.85
CA ASP A 62 -16.45 4.44 13.81
C ASP A 62 -16.36 5.32 15.07
N ALA A 63 -15.37 5.06 15.94
CA ALA A 63 -15.10 5.86 17.13
C ALA A 63 -14.90 7.34 16.74
N PRO A 64 -15.66 8.28 17.34
CA PRO A 64 -15.55 9.68 17.00
C PRO A 64 -14.23 10.25 17.55
N LEU A 65 -13.51 10.94 16.69
CA LEU A 65 -12.36 11.77 17.02
C LEU A 65 -12.74 13.23 16.84
N ALA A 66 -12.34 14.05 17.81
CA ALA A 66 -12.43 15.50 17.72
C ALA A 66 -11.03 16.08 17.95
N VAL A 67 -10.54 16.85 16.98
CA VAL A 67 -9.23 17.52 17.08
C VAL A 67 -9.43 19.02 16.95
N GLY A 68 -8.97 19.74 17.97
CA GLY A 68 -9.01 21.20 18.03
C GLY A 68 -9.14 21.73 19.46
N SER A 69 -8.70 22.97 19.66
CA SER A 69 -8.99 23.74 20.87
C SER A 69 -9.76 25.00 20.45
N GLY A 70 -11.09 24.96 20.55
CA GLY A 70 -11.99 26.04 20.12
C GLY A 70 -12.95 25.63 19.00
N SER A 71 -13.83 26.56 18.57
CA SER A 71 -14.77 26.36 17.47
C SER A 71 -14.18 26.93 16.16
N PRO A 72 -14.14 26.17 15.04
CA PRO A 72 -14.75 24.86 14.82
C PRO A 72 -13.86 23.67 15.25
N LEU A 73 -14.50 22.68 15.87
CA LEU A 73 -13.91 21.36 16.12
C LEU A 73 -14.03 20.53 14.84
N PHE A 74 -12.92 19.92 14.39
CA PHE A 74 -12.98 18.95 13.31
C PHE A 74 -13.46 17.61 13.88
N HIS A 75 -14.62 17.15 13.40
CA HIS A 75 -15.19 15.85 13.75
C HIS A 75 -14.93 14.87 12.61
N PHE A 76 -14.31 13.75 12.94
CA PHE A 76 -14.08 12.66 12.01
C PHE A 76 -14.05 11.34 12.77
N THR A 77 -14.25 10.24 12.07
CA THR A 77 -14.14 8.90 12.64
C THR A 77 -12.68 8.44 12.69
N PHE A 78 -12.38 7.47 13.55
CA PHE A 78 -11.07 6.82 13.57
C PHE A 78 -10.71 6.22 12.20
N ARG A 79 -11.70 5.69 11.47
CA ARG A 79 -11.57 5.21 10.09
C ARG A 79 -11.12 6.31 9.13
N GLU A 80 -11.77 7.45 9.13
CA GLU A 80 -11.41 8.58 8.26
C GLU A 80 -10.00 9.07 8.56
N PHE A 81 -9.64 9.19 9.85
CA PHE A 81 -8.30 9.60 10.26
C PHE A 81 -7.21 8.63 9.75
N ILE A 82 -7.40 7.33 9.95
CA ILE A 82 -6.44 6.32 9.49
C ILE A 82 -6.37 6.31 7.96
N ASN A 83 -7.51 6.36 7.28
CA ASN A 83 -7.54 6.38 5.82
C ASN A 83 -6.77 7.59 5.30
N ASP A 84 -7.07 8.80 5.75
CA ASP A 84 -6.41 10.00 5.25
C ASP A 84 -4.92 10.02 5.63
N GLY A 85 -4.58 9.63 6.87
CA GLY A 85 -3.20 9.57 7.34
C GLY A 85 -2.34 8.55 6.58
N LEU A 86 -2.80 7.31 6.48
CA LEU A 86 -2.07 6.24 5.78
C LEU A 86 -2.03 6.51 4.27
N MET A 87 -3.13 6.98 3.67
CA MET A 87 -3.14 7.31 2.24
C MET A 87 -2.22 8.50 1.93
N THR A 88 -2.11 9.48 2.82
CA THR A 88 -1.15 10.59 2.66
C THR A 88 0.28 10.07 2.60
N ILE A 89 0.67 9.18 3.52
CA ILE A 89 2.00 8.57 3.53
C ILE A 89 2.20 7.72 2.27
N PHE A 90 1.21 6.91 1.89
CA PHE A 90 1.26 6.06 0.70
C PHE A 90 1.46 6.89 -0.57
N PHE A 91 0.63 7.91 -0.81
CA PHE A 91 0.74 8.76 -1.99
C PHE A 91 2.00 9.63 -1.98
N PHE A 92 2.53 10.00 -0.81
CA PHE A 92 3.83 10.65 -0.72
C PHE A 92 4.96 9.74 -1.23
N LEU A 93 4.98 8.48 -0.81
CA LEU A 93 5.96 7.50 -1.29
C LEU A 93 5.81 7.24 -2.79
N VAL A 94 4.58 7.04 -3.27
CA VAL A 94 4.28 6.89 -4.70
C VAL A 94 4.73 8.13 -5.49
N GLY A 95 4.48 9.34 -4.97
CA GLY A 95 4.91 10.58 -5.61
C GLY A 95 6.44 10.70 -5.70
N MET A 96 7.17 10.29 -4.66
CA MET A 96 8.64 10.22 -4.71
C MET A 96 9.14 9.19 -5.72
N GLU A 97 8.47 8.04 -5.81
CA GLU A 97 8.81 6.98 -6.77
C GLU A 97 8.60 7.44 -8.22
N ILE A 98 7.44 8.04 -8.51
CA ILE A 98 7.15 8.62 -9.84
C ILE A 98 8.19 9.70 -10.18
N LYS A 99 8.55 10.57 -9.21
CA LYS A 99 9.59 11.57 -9.42
C LYS A 99 10.95 10.94 -9.74
N ARG A 100 11.31 9.84 -9.06
CA ARG A 100 12.54 9.07 -9.34
C ARG A 100 12.52 8.49 -10.75
N GLU A 101 11.41 7.87 -11.16
CA GLU A 101 11.25 7.29 -12.50
C GLU A 101 11.29 8.33 -13.62
N LEU A 102 10.71 9.51 -13.38
CA LEU A 102 10.79 10.64 -14.31
C LEU A 102 12.21 11.21 -14.44
N ALA A 103 12.97 11.26 -13.35
CA ALA A 103 14.31 11.84 -13.35
C ALA A 103 15.38 10.89 -13.91
N ALA A 104 15.33 9.60 -13.55
CA ALA A 104 16.41 8.65 -13.81
C ALA A 104 15.95 7.27 -14.32
N GLY A 105 14.63 7.03 -14.42
CA GLY A 105 14.08 5.72 -14.71
C GLY A 105 13.48 5.57 -16.11
N GLU A 106 12.52 4.66 -16.23
CA GLU A 106 11.91 4.26 -17.50
C GLU A 106 10.96 5.32 -18.06
N LEU A 107 10.47 6.24 -17.21
CA LEU A 107 9.61 7.35 -17.63
C LEU A 107 10.38 8.58 -18.12
N ARG A 108 11.72 8.56 -18.07
CA ARG A 108 12.57 9.71 -18.44
C ARG A 108 12.46 10.11 -19.91
N THR A 109 12.27 9.15 -20.82
CA THR A 109 12.15 9.43 -22.25
C THR A 109 10.75 9.08 -22.76
N LEU A 110 10.20 9.95 -23.62
CA LEU A 110 8.87 9.76 -24.19
C LEU A 110 8.71 8.39 -24.87
N SER A 111 9.73 7.92 -25.58
CA SER A 111 9.68 6.62 -26.28
C SER A 111 9.51 5.44 -25.32
N LYS A 112 10.07 5.51 -24.10
CA LYS A 112 9.94 4.46 -23.09
C LYS A 112 8.66 4.62 -22.27
N ALA A 113 8.27 5.86 -21.96
CA ALA A 113 7.06 6.17 -21.20
C ALA A 113 5.75 5.88 -21.96
N LEU A 114 5.78 5.90 -23.30
CA LEU A 114 4.57 5.81 -24.11
C LEU A 114 3.81 4.49 -23.93
N LEU A 115 4.54 3.36 -23.87
CA LEU A 115 3.91 2.05 -23.73
C LEU A 115 3.23 1.88 -22.35
N PRO A 116 3.90 2.11 -21.20
CA PRO A 116 3.24 2.11 -19.89
C PRO A 116 2.09 3.12 -19.79
N LEU A 117 2.25 4.31 -20.35
CA LEU A 117 1.21 5.34 -20.32
C LEU A 117 -0.06 4.90 -21.05
N ILE A 118 0.06 4.40 -22.28
CA ILE A 118 -1.09 3.91 -23.05
C ILE A 118 -1.74 2.71 -22.35
N ALA A 119 -0.93 1.78 -21.82
CA ALA A 119 -1.43 0.63 -21.08
C ALA A 119 -2.21 1.06 -19.81
N ALA A 120 -1.68 2.02 -19.05
CA ALA A 120 -2.33 2.55 -17.86
C ALA A 120 -3.63 3.29 -18.21
N VAL A 121 -3.61 4.19 -19.22
CA VAL A 121 -4.81 4.92 -19.66
C VAL A 121 -5.88 3.94 -20.15
N GLY A 122 -5.52 2.93 -20.95
CA GLY A 122 -6.45 1.90 -21.39
C GLY A 122 -7.01 1.09 -20.21
N GLY A 123 -6.13 0.69 -19.29
CA GLY A 123 -6.49 -0.01 -18.05
C GLY A 123 -7.37 0.81 -17.10
N MET A 124 -7.38 2.14 -17.20
CA MET A 124 -8.25 3.01 -16.41
C MET A 124 -9.58 3.29 -17.13
N VAL A 125 -9.53 3.70 -18.40
CA VAL A 125 -10.70 4.18 -19.15
C VAL A 125 -11.69 3.05 -19.41
N VAL A 126 -11.22 1.86 -19.78
CA VAL A 126 -12.10 0.73 -20.12
C VAL A 126 -12.97 0.29 -18.94
N PRO A 127 -12.42 -0.06 -17.75
CA PRO A 127 -13.25 -0.46 -16.61
C PRO A 127 -14.13 0.67 -16.07
N ALA A 128 -13.63 1.92 -16.08
CA ALA A 128 -14.41 3.10 -15.68
C ALA A 128 -15.65 3.29 -16.58
N ALA A 129 -15.45 3.26 -17.90
CA ALA A 129 -16.53 3.42 -18.87
C ALA A 129 -17.53 2.27 -18.79
N LEU A 130 -17.05 1.03 -18.64
CA LEU A 130 -17.92 -0.14 -18.49
C LEU A 130 -18.79 -0.04 -17.24
N TYR A 131 -18.21 0.32 -16.08
CA TYR A 131 -18.98 0.50 -14.85
C TYR A 131 -19.99 1.65 -14.97
N ALA A 132 -19.59 2.77 -15.56
CA ALA A 132 -20.47 3.92 -15.75
C ALA A 132 -21.65 3.60 -16.68
N ALA A 133 -21.41 2.85 -17.76
CA ALA A 133 -22.46 2.41 -18.67
C ALA A 133 -23.46 1.46 -17.98
N LEU A 134 -22.96 0.53 -17.18
CA LEU A 134 -23.81 -0.44 -16.44
C LEU A 134 -24.63 0.23 -15.32
N ASN A 135 -24.14 1.33 -14.75
CA ASN A 135 -24.79 2.02 -13.62
C ASN A 135 -25.43 3.37 -14.02
N ALA A 136 -25.61 3.62 -15.32
CA ALA A 136 -26.17 4.86 -15.82
C ALA A 136 -27.58 5.12 -15.25
N GLY A 137 -27.81 6.35 -14.78
CA GLY A 137 -29.09 6.74 -14.17
C GLY A 137 -29.29 6.27 -12.73
N THR A 138 -28.32 5.60 -12.12
CA THR A 138 -28.38 5.17 -10.71
C THR A 138 -27.48 6.03 -9.82
N PRO A 139 -27.75 6.11 -8.50
CA PRO A 139 -26.83 6.74 -7.55
C PRO A 139 -25.43 6.10 -7.51
N ALA A 140 -25.32 4.82 -7.89
CA ALA A 140 -24.07 4.07 -7.91
C ALA A 140 -23.07 4.57 -8.97
N LEU A 141 -23.51 5.39 -9.93
CA LEU A 141 -22.66 6.02 -10.95
C LEU A 141 -21.48 6.80 -10.34
N LYS A 142 -21.65 7.37 -9.13
CA LYS A 142 -20.57 8.06 -8.40
C LYS A 142 -19.34 7.17 -8.15
N GLY A 143 -19.51 5.85 -8.15
CA GLY A 143 -18.46 4.86 -7.96
C GLY A 143 -17.67 4.49 -9.21
N TRP A 144 -17.78 5.23 -10.33
CA TRP A 144 -17.11 4.91 -11.60
C TRP A 144 -15.58 4.78 -11.52
N ALA A 145 -14.95 5.43 -10.54
CA ALA A 145 -13.51 5.38 -10.32
C ALA A 145 -13.04 4.17 -9.46
N ILE A 146 -13.96 3.42 -8.85
CA ILE A 146 -13.62 2.23 -8.06
C ILE A 146 -12.91 1.14 -8.91
N PRO A 147 -13.43 0.72 -10.08
CA PRO A 147 -12.85 -0.40 -10.83
C PRO A 147 -11.56 -0.06 -11.59
N MET A 148 -11.16 1.21 -11.65
CA MET A 148 -9.88 1.60 -12.25
C MET A 148 -8.71 1.58 -11.25
N ALA A 149 -8.98 1.52 -9.95
CA ALA A 149 -7.94 1.47 -8.93
C ALA A 149 -7.28 0.07 -8.91
N THR A 150 -5.95 0.04 -8.98
CA THR A 150 -5.16 -1.20 -8.89
C THR A 150 -4.27 -1.14 -7.65
N ASP A 151 -4.33 -2.16 -6.80
CA ASP A 151 -3.43 -2.30 -5.65
C ASP A 151 -2.10 -2.94 -6.10
N ILE A 152 -1.09 -2.08 -6.32
CA ILE A 152 0.25 -2.48 -6.77
C ILE A 152 0.92 -3.42 -5.75
N ALA A 153 0.72 -3.20 -4.45
CA ALA A 153 1.34 -4.02 -3.40
C ALA A 153 0.79 -5.46 -3.44
N PHE A 154 -0.52 -5.60 -3.62
CA PHE A 154 -1.13 -6.92 -3.81
C PHE A 154 -0.73 -7.56 -5.14
N ALA A 155 -0.72 -6.80 -6.23
CA ALA A 155 -0.35 -7.32 -7.55
C ALA A 155 1.10 -7.85 -7.58
N ILE A 156 2.06 -7.08 -7.04
CA ILE A 156 3.46 -7.53 -6.86
C ILE A 156 3.52 -8.72 -5.91
N GLY A 157 2.75 -8.71 -4.81
CA GLY A 157 2.61 -9.86 -3.91
C GLY A 157 2.22 -11.15 -4.63
N CYS A 158 1.20 -11.10 -5.48
CA CYS A 158 0.77 -12.25 -6.28
C CYS A 158 1.81 -12.66 -7.33
N LEU A 159 2.44 -11.71 -8.03
CA LEU A 159 3.46 -11.99 -9.03
C LEU A 159 4.71 -12.65 -8.42
N THR A 160 5.14 -12.19 -7.24
CA THR A 160 6.29 -12.77 -6.52
C THR A 160 6.01 -14.16 -5.96
N LEU A 161 4.76 -14.50 -5.67
CA LEU A 161 4.34 -15.87 -5.30
C LEU A 161 4.43 -16.84 -6.50
N LEU A 162 4.17 -16.36 -7.72
CA LEU A 162 4.21 -17.13 -8.97
C LEU A 162 5.64 -17.41 -9.50
N LYS A 163 6.66 -17.37 -8.62
CA LYS A 163 8.11 -17.56 -8.87
C LYS A 163 8.47 -18.32 -10.15
N GLY A 164 9.54 -17.89 -10.81
CA GLY A 164 10.20 -18.63 -11.90
C GLY A 164 9.42 -18.71 -13.23
N ARG A 165 8.15 -18.28 -13.27
CA ARG A 165 7.33 -18.20 -14.49
C ARG A 165 7.07 -16.77 -14.99
N VAL A 166 7.45 -15.78 -14.21
CA VAL A 166 7.25 -14.36 -14.52
C VAL A 166 8.60 -13.73 -14.86
N SER A 167 8.69 -13.04 -15.99
CA SER A 167 9.91 -12.34 -16.40
C SER A 167 10.14 -11.11 -15.51
N HIS A 168 11.41 -10.79 -15.25
CA HIS A 168 11.76 -9.60 -14.49
C HIS A 168 11.20 -8.32 -15.12
N GLY A 169 11.14 -8.27 -16.46
CA GLY A 169 10.54 -7.16 -17.20
C GLY A 169 9.04 -6.95 -16.92
N LEU A 170 8.28 -8.00 -16.59
CA LEU A 170 6.86 -7.85 -16.26
C LEU A 170 6.66 -7.25 -14.86
N VAL A 171 7.54 -7.57 -13.92
CA VAL A 171 7.54 -7.00 -12.57
C VAL A 171 7.91 -5.51 -12.64
N VAL A 172 8.95 -5.17 -13.41
CA VAL A 172 9.37 -3.79 -13.64
C VAL A 172 8.31 -2.99 -14.40
N PHE A 173 7.62 -3.59 -15.37
CA PHE A 173 6.53 -2.91 -16.08
C PHE A 173 5.35 -2.53 -15.18
N LEU A 174 5.12 -3.29 -14.09
CA LEU A 174 4.00 -3.08 -13.18
C LEU A 174 4.35 -2.17 -11.98
N THR A 175 5.63 -1.84 -11.79
CA THR A 175 6.16 -1.00 -10.70
C THR A 175 6.37 0.42 -11.22
#